data_AF-A0A0G1KXM2-F1
#
_entry.id   AF-A0A0G1KXM2-F1
#
_cell.length_a   1.000
_cell.length_b   1.000
_cell.length_c   1.000
_cell.angle_alpha   90.00
_cell.angle_beta   90.00
_cell.angle_gamma   90.00
#
_symmetry.space_group_name_H-M   'P 1'
#
loop_
_entity.id
_entity.type
_entity.pdbx_description
1 polymer ?
#
loop_
_entity_poly.entity_id
_entity_poly.type
_entity_poly.pdbx_seq_one_letter_code
_entity_poly.pdbx_strand_id
1 'polypeptide(L)'
;MSHAKARYVRNLAEAIVSGELDVAHLDCLTDEDVIAKLSKVKGIGPWTSEMFLMFVLGREDVFSHGDLGLRKGIKKIYGLKKDPTKKKIENIISRWSPYKTYASRILWMSLEN
;
A
#
# COMPACT_ATOMS: atom_id res chain seq x y z
N MET A 1 -12.62 15.08 -10.35
CA MET A 1 -12.43 13.62 -10.53
C MET A 1 -12.41 13.30 -12.02
N SER A 2 -11.48 12.49 -12.53
CA SER A 2 -11.46 12.13 -13.96
C SER A 2 -12.52 11.08 -14.30
N HIS A 3 -12.94 10.99 -15.58
CA HIS A 3 -13.91 10.00 -16.04
C HIS A 3 -13.48 8.55 -15.75
N ALA A 4 -12.17 8.25 -15.85
CA ALA A 4 -11.64 6.93 -15.51
C ALA A 4 -11.82 6.62 -14.01
N LYS A 5 -11.48 7.57 -13.13
CA LYS A 5 -11.63 7.39 -11.68
C LYS A 5 -13.11 7.23 -11.26
N ALA A 6 -14.01 8.00 -11.88
CA ALA A 6 -15.44 7.82 -11.66
C ALA A 6 -15.92 6.41 -12.03
N ARG A 7 -15.41 5.85 -13.13
CA ARG A 7 -15.71 4.47 -13.56
C ARG A 7 -15.16 3.44 -12.57
N TYR A 8 -13.96 3.62 -12.04
CA TYR A 8 -13.37 2.68 -11.07
C TYR A 8 -14.13 2.65 -9.75
N VAL A 9 -14.59 3.81 -9.26
CA VAL A 9 -15.48 3.87 -8.08
C VAL A 9 -16.76 3.10 -8.34
N ARG A 10 -17.36 3.25 -9.54
CA ARG A 10 -18.55 2.47 -9.92
C ARG A 10 -18.28 0.97 -9.97
N ASN A 11 -17.19 0.54 -10.61
CA ASN A 11 -16.80 -0.87 -10.67
C ASN A 11 -16.64 -1.48 -9.26
N LEU A 12 -16.03 -0.73 -8.33
CA LEU A 12 -15.90 -1.16 -6.94
C LEU A 12 -17.27 -1.32 -6.27
N ALA A 13 -18.17 -0.34 -6.43
CA ALA A 13 -19.52 -0.42 -5.88
C ALA A 13 -20.30 -1.61 -6.46
N GLU A 14 -20.20 -1.83 -7.77
CA GLU A 14 -20.83 -2.98 -8.45
C GLU A 14 -20.30 -4.32 -7.92
N ALA A 15 -18.98 -4.46 -7.72
CA ALA A 15 -18.37 -5.67 -7.17
C ALA A 15 -18.81 -5.95 -5.72
N ILE A 16 -19.03 -4.90 -4.93
CA ILE A 16 -19.54 -5.04 -3.55
C ILE A 16 -21.01 -5.45 -3.56
N VAL A 17 -21.85 -4.77 -4.34
CA VAL A 17 -23.29 -5.03 -4.39
C VAL A 17 -23.60 -6.41 -4.99
N SER A 18 -22.79 -6.88 -5.94
CA SER A 18 -22.94 -8.23 -6.52
C SER A 18 -22.46 -9.36 -5.61
N GLY A 19 -21.74 -9.05 -4.52
CA GLY A 19 -21.10 -10.03 -3.64
C GLY A 19 -19.78 -10.59 -4.18
N GLU A 20 -19.29 -10.11 -5.33
CA GLU A 20 -17.97 -10.51 -5.86
C GLU A 20 -16.83 -10.08 -4.91
N LEU A 21 -16.98 -8.92 -4.26
CA LEU A 21 -16.08 -8.42 -3.25
C LEU A 21 -16.81 -8.24 -1.91
N ASP A 22 -16.57 -9.17 -1.00
CA ASP A 22 -16.99 -9.06 0.39
C ASP A 22 -15.95 -8.26 1.19
N VAL A 23 -16.24 -6.97 1.38
CA VAL A 23 -15.38 -6.05 2.14
C VAL A 23 -15.39 -6.32 3.65
N ALA A 24 -16.48 -6.86 4.19
CA ALA A 24 -16.63 -7.07 5.63
C ALA A 24 -15.71 -8.16 6.15
N HIS A 25 -15.41 -9.15 5.30
CA HIS A 25 -14.52 -10.27 5.65
C HIS A 25 -13.06 -10.07 5.26
N LEU A 26 -12.68 -8.91 4.70
CA LEU A 26 -11.28 -8.67 4.29
C LEU A 26 -10.31 -8.67 5.47
N ASP A 27 -10.74 -8.21 6.65
CA ASP A 27 -9.87 -8.16 7.83
C ASP A 27 -9.47 -9.55 8.36
N CYS A 28 -10.24 -10.59 8.04
CA CYS A 28 -9.94 -11.97 8.39
C CYS A 28 -8.92 -12.64 7.46
N LEU A 29 -8.50 -11.97 6.38
CA LEU A 29 -7.62 -12.54 5.35
C LEU A 29 -6.17 -12.13 5.57
N THR A 30 -5.24 -12.88 4.96
CA THR A 30 -3.83 -12.49 4.88
C THR A 30 -3.67 -11.22 4.03
N ASP A 31 -2.57 -10.49 4.21
CA ASP A 31 -2.29 -9.28 3.44
C ASP A 31 -2.22 -9.60 1.93
N GLU A 32 -1.61 -10.73 1.56
CA GLU A 32 -1.55 -11.23 0.19
C GLU A 32 -2.93 -11.50 -0.40
N ASP A 33 -3.82 -12.15 0.37
CA ASP A 33 -5.19 -12.46 -0.08
C ASP A 33 -6.04 -11.20 -0.25
N VAL A 34 -5.91 -10.23 0.66
CA VAL A 34 -6.59 -8.92 0.53
C VAL A 34 -6.11 -8.22 -0.75
N ILE A 35 -4.80 -8.15 -0.98
CA ILE A 35 -4.24 -7.55 -2.19
C ILE A 35 -4.76 -8.26 -3.44
N ALA A 36 -4.77 -9.60 -3.45
CA ALA A 36 -5.25 -10.40 -4.57
C ALA A 36 -6.75 -10.16 -4.85
N LYS A 37 -7.59 -10.10 -3.80
CA LYS A 37 -9.02 -9.82 -3.95
C LYS A 37 -9.29 -8.41 -4.45
N LEU A 38 -8.68 -7.39 -3.83
CA LEU A 38 -8.87 -5.99 -4.22
C LEU A 38 -8.38 -5.72 -5.64
N SER A 39 -7.26 -6.35 -6.05
CA SER A 39 -6.68 -6.14 -7.38
C SER A 39 -7.52 -6.74 -8.53
N LYS A 40 -8.56 -7.53 -8.24
CA LYS A 40 -9.54 -7.98 -9.26
C LYS A 40 -10.42 -6.82 -9.73
N VAL A 41 -10.65 -5.83 -8.88
CA VAL A 41 -11.46 -4.66 -9.23
C VAL A 41 -10.66 -3.73 -10.13
N LYS A 42 -11.12 -3.57 -11.38
CA LYS A 42 -10.45 -2.72 -12.37
C LYS A 42 -10.33 -1.28 -11.86
N GLY A 43 -9.09 -0.83 -11.70
CA GLY A 43 -8.74 0.48 -11.16
C GLY A 43 -8.06 0.45 -9.79
N ILE A 44 -8.06 -0.73 -9.13
CA ILE A 44 -7.33 -0.98 -7.89
C ILE A 44 -6.11 -1.82 -8.24
N GLY A 45 -4.92 -1.29 -7.94
CA GLY A 45 -3.65 -2.00 -8.14
C GLY A 45 -2.93 -2.24 -6.81
N PRO A 46 -1.75 -2.88 -6.84
CA PRO A 46 -1.02 -3.27 -5.62
C PRO A 46 -0.80 -2.13 -4.65
N TRP A 47 -0.35 -0.97 -5.14
CA TRP A 47 -0.14 0.22 -4.30
C TRP A 47 -1.43 0.67 -3.59
N THR A 48 -2.56 0.70 -4.29
CA THR A 48 -3.85 1.09 -3.69
C THR A 48 -4.30 0.08 -2.64
N SER A 49 -4.10 -1.22 -2.90
CA SER A 49 -4.40 -2.28 -1.94
C SER A 49 -3.51 -2.18 -0.70
N GLU A 50 -2.22 -1.90 -0.86
CA GLU A 50 -1.29 -1.68 0.26
C GLU A 50 -1.70 -0.45 1.09
N MET A 51 -2.14 0.64 0.46
CA MET A 51 -2.71 1.79 1.19
C MET A 51 -3.97 1.40 1.97
N PHE A 52 -4.82 0.55 1.39
CA PHE A 52 -6.01 0.04 2.07
C PHE A 52 -5.64 -0.80 3.30
N LEU A 53 -4.65 -1.70 3.18
CA LEU A 53 -4.13 -2.47 4.32
C LEU A 53 -3.67 -1.56 5.46
N MET A 54 -2.87 -0.53 5.15
CA MET A 54 -2.31 0.38 6.16
C MET A 54 -3.36 1.27 6.82
N PHE A 55 -4.24 1.89 6.03
CA PHE A 55 -5.10 2.98 6.51
C PHE A 55 -6.55 2.59 6.79
N VAL A 56 -7.01 1.46 6.24
CA VAL A 56 -8.37 0.96 6.46
C VAL A 56 -8.36 -0.25 7.37
N LEU A 57 -7.52 -1.26 7.09
CA LEU A 57 -7.42 -2.46 7.93
C LEU A 57 -6.44 -2.31 9.10
N GLY A 58 -5.67 -1.21 9.16
CA GLY A 58 -4.73 -0.96 10.24
C GLY A 58 -3.60 -1.98 10.34
N ARG A 59 -3.24 -2.66 9.24
CA ARG A 59 -2.15 -3.65 9.22
C ARG A 59 -0.81 -2.97 9.55
N GLU A 60 -0.11 -3.50 10.55
CA GLU A 60 1.07 -2.84 11.12
C GLU A 60 2.38 -3.15 10.38
N ASP A 61 2.47 -4.27 9.65
CA ASP A 61 3.71 -4.74 9.00
C ASP A 61 3.72 -4.64 7.46
N VAL A 62 3.15 -3.59 6.89
CA VAL A 62 3.08 -3.39 5.44
C VAL A 62 4.12 -2.37 4.98
N PHE A 63 4.75 -2.62 3.82
CA PHE A 63 5.60 -1.66 3.12
C PHE A 63 5.29 -1.66 1.63
N SER A 64 5.05 -0.47 1.05
CA SER A 64 4.74 -0.35 -0.37
C SER A 64 5.99 -0.03 -1.20
N HIS A 65 6.51 -1.02 -1.93
CA HIS A 65 7.65 -0.79 -2.84
C HIS A 65 7.33 0.15 -4.02
N GLY A 66 6.06 0.19 -4.42
CA GLY A 66 5.58 1.05 -5.50
C GLY A 66 5.57 2.53 -5.12
N ASP A 67 5.56 2.84 -3.82
CA ASP A 67 5.45 4.21 -3.34
C ASP A 67 6.73 5.01 -3.57
N LEU A 68 6.63 6.09 -4.35
CA LEU A 68 7.75 6.97 -4.63
C LEU A 68 8.19 7.76 -3.38
N GLY A 69 7.24 8.13 -2.51
CA GLY A 69 7.51 8.82 -1.25
C GLY A 69 8.37 7.96 -0.35
N LEU A 70 7.99 6.70 -0.09
CA LEU A 70 8.78 5.78 0.75
C LEU A 70 10.19 5.57 0.22
N ARG A 71 10.35 5.38 -1.11
CA ARG A 71 11.68 5.26 -1.73
C ARG A 71 12.53 6.53 -1.55
N LYS A 72 11.93 7.72 -1.71
CA LYS A 72 12.60 9.01 -1.49
C LYS A 72 12.94 9.23 -0.01
N GLY A 73 12.05 8.86 0.89
CA GLY A 73 12.27 8.92 2.34
C GLY A 73 13.45 8.06 2.76
N ILE A 74 13.52 6.81 2.28
CA ILE A 74 14.66 5.92 2.55
C ILE A 74 15.95 6.54 2.02
N LYS A 75 15.94 7.05 0.79
CA LYS A 75 17.12 7.70 0.20
C LYS A 75 17.60 8.87 1.08
N LYS A 76 16.67 9.72 1.54
CA LYS A 76 16.96 10.90 2.38
C LYS A 76 17.52 10.49 3.74
N ILE A 77 16.79 9.65 4.50
CA ILE A 77 17.15 9.27 5.87
C ILE A 77 18.46 8.47 5.92
N TYR A 78 18.69 7.58 4.95
CA TYR A 78 19.91 6.77 4.89
C TYR A 78 21.05 7.42 4.09
N GLY A 79 20.92 8.70 3.69
CA GLY A 79 21.98 9.46 3.02
C GLY A 79 22.47 8.83 1.71
N LEU A 80 21.57 8.20 0.94
CA LEU A 80 21.95 7.43 -0.24
C LEU A 80 22.15 8.33 -1.46
N LYS A 81 23.33 8.24 -2.09
CA LYS A 81 23.67 9.03 -3.30
C LYS A 81 22.78 8.72 -4.51
N LYS A 82 22.37 7.46 -4.67
CA LYS A 82 21.51 6.98 -5.77
C LYS A 82 20.22 6.40 -5.20
N ASP A 83 19.22 6.25 -6.05
CA ASP A 83 17.98 5.59 -5.66
C ASP A 83 18.27 4.14 -5.23
N PRO A 84 17.76 3.71 -4.06
CA PRO A 84 18.06 2.36 -3.56
C PRO A 84 17.43 1.29 -4.44
N THR A 85 18.16 0.21 -4.67
CA THR A 85 17.62 -0.98 -5.35
C THR A 85 16.58 -1.67 -4.47
N LYS A 86 15.68 -2.47 -5.07
CA LYS A 86 14.69 -3.25 -4.31
C LYS A 86 15.36 -4.07 -3.20
N LYS A 87 16.42 -4.82 -3.52
CA LYS A 87 17.20 -5.60 -2.53
C LYS A 87 17.74 -4.76 -1.37
N LYS A 88 18.19 -3.52 -1.64
CA LYS A 88 18.68 -2.64 -0.58
C LYS A 88 17.53 -2.14 0.31
N ILE A 89 16.37 -1.84 -0.27
CA ILE A 89 15.16 -1.51 0.47
C ILE A 89 14.76 -2.69 1.36
N GLU A 90 14.68 -3.91 0.83
CA GLU A 90 14.34 -5.12 1.60
C GLU A 90 15.23 -5.29 2.85
N ASN A 91 16.54 -5.16 2.69
CA ASN A 91 17.50 -5.26 3.80
C ASN A 91 17.31 -4.19 4.88
N ILE A 92 16.76 -3.03 4.51
CA ILE A 92 16.46 -1.93 5.43
C ILE A 92 15.15 -2.22 6.16
N ILE A 93 14.08 -2.51 5.39
CA ILE A 93 12.73 -2.65 5.94
C ILE A 93 12.54 -3.96 6.73
N SER A 94 13.36 -4.98 6.49
CA SER A 94 13.32 -6.23 7.28
C SER A 94 13.57 -5.99 8.76
N ARG A 95 14.31 -4.93 9.12
CA ARG A 95 14.58 -4.52 10.50
C ARG A 95 13.42 -3.77 11.15
N TRP A 96 12.42 -3.36 10.37
CA TRP A 96 11.25 -2.64 10.86
C TRP A 96 10.10 -3.56 11.22
N SER A 97 10.17 -4.84 10.82
CA SER A 97 9.16 -5.83 11.20
C SER A 97 9.14 -6.00 12.73
N PRO A 98 7.95 -6.09 13.37
CA PRO A 98 6.62 -6.25 12.76
C PRO A 98 5.85 -4.93 12.52
N TYR A 99 6.55 -3.80 12.34
CA TYR A 99 5.98 -2.45 12.34
C TYR A 99 6.36 -1.61 11.11
N LYS A 100 6.51 -2.23 9.92
CA LYS A 100 6.85 -1.50 8.67
C LYS A 100 5.88 -0.37 8.33
N THR A 101 4.60 -0.49 8.69
CA THR A 101 3.60 0.57 8.43
C THR A 101 3.93 1.83 9.22
N TYR A 102 4.34 1.70 10.49
CA TYR A 102 4.70 2.85 11.31
C TYR A 102 5.99 3.53 10.81
N ALA A 103 6.99 2.75 10.42
CA ALA A 103 8.18 3.29 9.76
C ALA A 103 7.84 4.02 8.44
N SER A 104 6.92 3.47 7.65
CA SER A 104 6.43 4.08 6.40
C SER A 104 5.78 5.44 6.66
N ARG A 105 4.97 5.56 7.71
CA ARG A 105 4.37 6.83 8.13
C ARG A 105 5.41 7.89 8.51
N ILE A 106 6.44 7.50 9.26
CA ILE A 106 7.54 8.40 9.62
C ILE A 106 8.31 8.85 8.37
N LEU A 107 8.54 7.95 7.41
CA LEU A 107 9.19 8.30 6.15
C LEU A 107 8.40 9.37 5.38
N TRP A 108 7.08 9.23 5.26
CA TRP A 108 6.25 10.24 4.63
C TRP A 108 6.32 11.58 5.37
N MET A 109 6.19 11.58 6.71
CA MET A 109 6.32 12.80 7.52
C MET A 109 7.69 13.47 7.35
N SER A 110 8.77 12.69 7.20
CA SER A 110 10.13 13.24 7.01
C SER A 110 10.32 14.00 5.67
N LEU A 111 9.38 13.86 4.74
CA LEU A 111 9.39 14.53 3.44
C LEU A 111 8.53 15.80 3.42
N GLU A 112 7.68 15.98 4.42
CA GLU A 112 6.95 17.23 4.65
C GLU A 112 7.95 18.24 5.26
N ASN A 113 8.02 19.44 4.68
CA ASN A 113 8.92 20.51 5.12
C ASN A 113 8.23 21.39 6.15
#